data_AF-A0A9E3S4Y8-F1
#
_entry.id   AF-A0A9E3S4Y8-F1
#
_cell.length_a   1.000
_cell.length_b   1.000
_cell.length_c   1.000
_cell.angle_alpha   90.00
_cell.angle_beta   90.00
_cell.angle_gamma   90.00
#
_symmetry.space_group_name_H-M   'P 1'
#
loop_
_entity.id
_entity.type
_entity.pdbx_description
1 polymer ?
#
loop_
_entity_poly.entity_id
_entity_poly.type
_entity_poly.pdbx_seq_one_letter_code
_entity_poly.pdbx_strand_id
1 'polypeptide(L)'
;MSAPMDDFDPRDPLFKGCTRPAMLFGVPLVPLAVVGGVVVLISVWTTILFAFTLIPIVITMRIIAKSDDQQFRLLGLKFVFRVINRNKNGRFWKASAYSPIAFTKRK
;
A
#
# COMPACT_ATOMS: atom_id res chain seq x y z
N MET A 1 -0.85 3.31 -42.96
CA MET A 1 -0.72 4.73 -42.59
C MET A 1 -0.70 4.78 -41.06
N SER A 2 0.50 4.67 -40.48
CA SER A 2 0.70 4.72 -39.02
C SER A 2 0.43 6.15 -38.56
N ALA A 3 -0.46 6.33 -37.58
CA ALA A 3 -0.73 7.64 -36.99
C ALA A 3 0.57 8.26 -36.46
N PRO A 4 0.72 9.60 -36.51
CA PRO A 4 1.84 10.28 -35.84
C PRO A 4 1.82 9.90 -34.35
N MET A 5 3.01 9.68 -33.78
CA MET A 5 3.18 9.35 -32.36
C MET A 5 2.68 10.55 -31.55
N ASP A 6 1.54 10.41 -30.89
CA ASP A 6 1.02 11.44 -30.00
C ASP A 6 1.99 11.54 -28.81
N ASP A 7 2.81 12.59 -28.73
CA ASP A 7 3.84 12.78 -27.68
C ASP A 7 3.29 12.84 -26.23
N PHE A 8 1.97 12.72 -26.07
CA PHE A 8 1.24 12.73 -24.80
C PHE A 8 0.32 11.49 -24.66
N ASP A 9 0.83 10.26 -24.82
CA ASP A 9 0.05 9.07 -24.44
C ASP A 9 -0.04 9.01 -22.90
N PRO A 10 -1.24 9.06 -22.28
CA PRO A 10 -1.38 8.98 -20.82
C PRO A 10 -0.83 7.69 -20.21
N ARG A 11 -0.56 6.67 -21.04
CA ARG A 11 0.04 5.39 -20.63
C ARG A 11 1.56 5.43 -20.58
N ASP A 12 2.20 6.56 -20.90
CA ASP A 12 3.64 6.67 -20.88
C ASP A 12 4.22 6.39 -19.48
N PRO A 13 5.35 5.64 -19.40
CA PRO A 13 6.02 5.34 -18.13
C PRO A 13 6.39 6.60 -17.33
N LEU A 14 6.57 7.72 -18.02
CA LEU A 14 6.83 9.03 -17.42
C LEU A 14 5.71 9.40 -16.42
N PHE A 15 4.44 9.26 -16.82
CA PHE A 15 3.29 9.58 -15.96
C PHE A 15 3.14 8.59 -14.79
N LYS A 16 3.57 7.32 -14.99
CA LYS A 16 3.61 6.33 -13.91
C LYS A 16 4.61 6.73 -12.81
N GLY A 17 5.74 7.33 -13.19
CA GLY A 17 6.73 7.87 -12.26
C GLY A 17 6.15 8.91 -11.30
N CYS A 18 5.24 9.77 -11.77
CA CYS A 18 4.59 10.83 -10.98
C CYS A 18 3.70 10.31 -9.85
N THR A 19 3.34 9.01 -9.84
CA THR A 19 2.50 8.39 -8.80
C THR A 19 3.26 7.42 -7.88
N ARG A 20 4.56 7.27 -8.11
CA ARG A 20 5.42 6.42 -7.27
C ARG A 20 5.45 6.98 -5.84
N PRO A 21 5.35 6.11 -4.82
CA PRO A 21 5.50 6.57 -3.46
C PRO A 21 6.98 6.91 -3.22
N ALA A 22 7.26 7.81 -2.28
CA ALA A 22 8.63 8.05 -1.84
C ALA A 22 9.22 6.76 -1.24
N MET A 23 10.40 6.34 -1.72
CA MET A 23 11.07 5.11 -1.30
C MET A 23 12.49 5.40 -0.79
N LEU A 24 12.89 4.72 0.28
CA LEU A 24 14.25 4.75 0.84
C LEU A 24 14.78 3.31 0.86
N PHE A 25 15.97 3.08 0.30
CA PHE A 25 16.57 1.73 0.17
C PHE A 25 15.66 0.67 -0.50
N GLY A 26 14.73 1.10 -1.35
CA GLY A 26 13.74 0.22 -2.00
C GLY A 26 12.56 -0.16 -1.11
N VAL A 27 12.35 0.53 0.02
CA VAL A 27 11.19 0.38 0.89
C VAL A 27 10.39 1.69 0.90
N PRO A 28 9.05 1.67 0.80
CA PRO A 28 8.26 2.89 0.85
C PRO A 28 8.37 3.60 2.22
N LEU A 29 8.54 4.92 2.19
CA LEU A 29 8.85 5.75 3.35
C LEU A 29 7.76 5.69 4.43
N VAL A 30 6.49 5.70 4.02
CA VAL A 30 5.35 5.67 4.96
C VAL A 30 5.30 4.36 5.75
N PRO A 31 5.29 3.16 5.11
CA PRO A 31 5.43 1.88 5.83
C PRO A 31 6.67 1.81 6.72
N LEU A 32 7.82 2.29 6.24
CA LEU A 32 9.06 2.28 7.00
C LEU A 32 8.95 3.11 8.29
N ALA A 33 8.43 4.33 8.19
CA ALA A 33 8.25 5.22 9.33
C ALA A 33 7.25 4.68 10.35
N VAL A 34 6.11 4.15 9.87
CA VAL A 34 5.07 3.60 10.75
C VAL A 34 5.60 2.39 11.52
N VAL A 35 6.19 1.42 10.83
CA VAL A 35 6.65 0.20 11.49
C VAL A 35 7.92 0.43 12.31
N GLY A 36 8.85 1.25 11.81
CA GLY A 36 10.02 1.66 12.58
C GLY A 36 9.64 2.41 13.85
N GLY A 37 8.71 3.36 13.77
CA GLY A 37 8.20 4.09 14.92
C GLY A 37 7.58 3.15 15.96
N VAL A 38 6.73 2.21 15.53
CA VAL A 38 6.09 1.24 16.44
C VAL A 38 7.12 0.32 17.11
N VAL A 39 8.07 -0.24 16.35
CA VAL A 39 9.09 -1.15 16.89
C VAL A 39 10.01 -0.42 17.88
N VAL A 40 10.45 0.80 17.54
CA VAL A 40 11.27 1.62 18.43
C VAL A 40 10.50 1.96 19.71
N LEU A 41 9.24 2.36 19.61
CA LEU A 41 8.41 2.68 20.77
C LEU A 41 8.25 1.45 21.68
N ILE A 42 7.95 0.28 21.13
CA ILE A 42 7.88 -0.97 21.90
C ILE A 42 9.24 -1.26 22.56
N SER A 43 10.34 -1.11 21.83
CA SER A 43 11.69 -1.39 22.34
C SER A 43 12.08 -0.49 23.51
N VAL A 44 11.64 0.77 23.53
CA VAL A 44 11.86 1.68 24.66
C VAL A 44 11.10 1.21 25.90
N TRP A 45 9.90 0.68 25.74
CA TRP A 45 9.05 0.23 26.85
C TRP A 45 9.41 -1.17 27.38
N THR A 46 10.01 -2.02 26.55
CA THR A 46 10.32 -3.41 26.93
C THR A 46 11.82 -3.64 27.10
N THR A 47 12.58 -3.62 26.01
CA THR A 47 14.03 -3.86 25.98
C THR A 47 14.62 -3.31 24.69
N ILE A 48 15.81 -2.71 24.78
CA ILE A 48 16.53 -2.16 23.63
C ILE A 48 16.81 -3.22 22.55
N LEU A 49 16.90 -4.49 22.94
CA LEU A 49 17.16 -5.62 22.05
C LEU A 49 16.03 -5.82 21.02
N PHE A 50 14.81 -5.39 21.32
CA PHE A 50 13.72 -5.42 20.35
C PHE A 50 14.00 -4.56 19.12
N ALA A 51 14.85 -3.53 19.21
CA ALA A 51 15.25 -2.73 18.06
C ALA A 51 15.94 -3.58 16.97
N PHE A 52 16.62 -4.69 17.30
CA PHE A 52 17.22 -5.57 16.29
C PHE A 52 16.18 -6.26 15.39
N THR A 53 14.93 -6.38 15.84
CA THR A 53 13.84 -6.93 15.02
C THR A 53 13.51 -6.06 13.81
N LEU A 54 13.92 -4.79 13.79
CA LEU A 54 13.77 -3.93 12.61
C LEU A 54 14.51 -4.47 11.38
N ILE A 55 15.66 -5.12 11.55
CA ILE A 55 16.47 -5.63 10.44
C ILE A 55 15.68 -6.64 9.58
N PRO A 56 15.18 -7.76 10.12
CA PRO A 56 14.38 -8.70 9.34
C PRO A 56 13.07 -8.08 8.81
N ILE A 57 12.46 -7.16 9.55
CA ILE A 57 11.25 -6.47 9.09
C ILE A 57 11.53 -5.61 7.85
N VAL A 58 12.61 -4.84 7.83
CA VAL A 58 12.96 -4.02 6.66
C VAL A 58 13.33 -4.88 5.46
N ILE A 59 14.02 -6.01 5.67
CA ILE A 59 14.34 -6.98 4.60
C ILE A 59 13.05 -7.54 3.99
N THR A 60 12.09 -7.99 4.81
CA THR A 60 10.81 -8.51 4.31
C THR A 60 10.02 -7.43 3.56
N MET A 61 10.02 -6.19 4.06
CA MET A 61 9.39 -5.08 3.34
C MET A 61 10.03 -4.81 1.97
N ARG A 62 11.36 -4.89 1.89
CA ARG A 62 12.09 -4.73 0.64
C ARG A 62 11.76 -5.82 -0.38
N ILE A 63 11.61 -7.06 0.07
CA ILE A 63 11.20 -8.19 -0.78
C ILE A 63 9.79 -7.95 -1.34
N ILE A 64 8.87 -7.46 -0.51
CA ILE A 64 7.49 -7.15 -0.92
C ILE A 64 7.46 -5.98 -1.91
N ALA A 65 8.22 -4.90 -1.64
CA ALA A 65 8.30 -3.72 -2.49
C ALA A 65 8.98 -4.00 -3.85
N LYS A 66 9.89 -4.98 -3.93
CA LYS A 66 10.58 -5.33 -5.18
C LYS A 66 9.62 -5.79 -6.28
N SER A 67 8.49 -6.37 -5.91
CA SER A 67 7.48 -6.85 -6.87
C SER A 67 6.66 -5.72 -7.48
N ASP A 68 6.28 -4.73 -6.68
CA ASP A 68 5.50 -3.56 -7.11
C ASP A 68 5.73 -2.38 -6.15
N ASP A 69 6.12 -1.23 -6.69
CA ASP A 69 6.37 0.01 -5.94
C ASP A 69 5.14 0.43 -5.08
N GLN A 70 3.93 0.04 -5.48
CA GLN A 70 2.66 0.41 -4.85
C GLN A 70 2.01 -0.76 -4.08
N GLN A 71 2.71 -1.89 -3.90
CA GLN A 71 2.19 -3.09 -3.25
C GLN A 71 1.64 -2.79 -1.83
N PHE A 72 2.32 -1.94 -1.07
CA PHE A 72 1.89 -1.55 0.28
C PHE A 72 0.56 -0.77 0.29
N ARG A 73 0.30 0.03 -0.76
CA ARG A 73 -0.98 0.72 -0.92
C ARG A 73 -2.11 -0.28 -1.17
N LEU A 74 -1.85 -1.30 -2.00
CA LEU A 74 -2.81 -2.37 -2.26
C LEU A 74 -3.07 -3.24 -1.02
N LEU A 75 -2.04 -3.56 -0.24
CA LEU A 75 -2.17 -4.25 1.03
C LEU A 75 -2.99 -3.45 2.04
N GLY A 76 -2.74 -2.14 2.15
CA GLY A 76 -3.53 -1.23 2.97
C GLY A 76 -5.00 -1.20 2.54
N LEU A 77 -5.26 -1.09 1.23
CA LEU A 77 -6.62 -1.08 0.70
C LEU A 77 -7.35 -2.42 0.97
N LYS A 78 -6.66 -3.54 0.79
CA LYS A 78 -7.17 -4.87 1.15
C LYS A 78 -7.51 -4.95 2.64
N PHE A 79 -6.66 -4.40 3.50
CA PHE A 79 -6.93 -4.35 4.94
C PHE A 79 -8.18 -3.52 5.25
N VAL A 80 -8.30 -2.32 4.68
CA VAL A 80 -9.47 -1.46 4.82
C VAL A 80 -10.74 -2.21 4.42
N PHE A 81 -10.77 -2.86 3.26
CA PHE A 81 -11.96 -3.56 2.78
C PHE A 81 -12.30 -4.83 3.57
N ARG A 82 -11.28 -5.57 4.04
CA ARG A 82 -11.48 -6.85 4.75
C ARG A 82 -11.82 -6.64 6.23
N VAL A 83 -11.25 -5.62 6.86
CA VAL A 83 -11.27 -5.44 8.31
C VAL A 83 -12.18 -4.28 8.71
N ILE A 84 -11.93 -3.08 8.16
CA ILE A 84 -12.64 -1.86 8.57
C ILE A 84 -14.03 -1.81 7.90
N ASN A 85 -14.05 -1.88 6.57
CA ASN A 85 -15.24 -1.74 5.74
C ASN A 85 -15.77 -3.12 5.29
N ARG A 86 -15.86 -4.04 6.25
CA ARG A 86 -16.23 -5.42 6.00
C ARG A 86 -17.66 -5.51 5.44
N ASN A 87 -17.81 -6.23 4.33
CA ASN A 87 -19.12 -6.52 3.76
C ASN A 87 -19.95 -7.39 4.72
N LYS A 88 -20.99 -6.79 5.32
CA LYS A 88 -21.89 -7.46 6.28
C LYS A 88 -22.67 -8.62 5.64
N ASN A 89 -23.08 -8.46 4.37
CA ASN A 89 -23.80 -9.50 3.65
C ASN A 89 -22.87 -10.48 2.93
N GLY A 90 -21.55 -10.38 3.14
CA GLY A 90 -20.56 -11.24 2.49
C GLY A 90 -20.72 -12.72 2.80
N ARG A 91 -21.36 -13.08 3.93
CA ARG A 91 -21.64 -14.49 4.28
C ARG A 91 -22.70 -15.12 3.38
N PHE A 92 -23.66 -14.33 2.91
CA PHE A 92 -24.72 -14.80 2.03
C PHE A 92 -24.26 -14.78 0.57
N TRP A 93 -23.74 -13.63 0.10
CA TRP A 93 -23.39 -13.44 -1.31
C TRP A 93 -22.02 -14.00 -1.70
N LYS A 94 -21.13 -14.27 -0.74
CA LYS A 94 -19.73 -14.72 -0.96
C LYS A 94 -18.89 -13.83 -1.90
N ALA A 95 -19.39 -12.65 -2.26
CA ALA A 95 -18.76 -11.68 -3.14
C ALA A 95 -18.85 -10.27 -2.53
N SER A 96 -17.95 -9.39 -2.94
CA SER A 96 -17.98 -7.97 -2.58
C SER A 96 -17.67 -7.14 -3.82
N ALA A 97 -18.53 -6.16 -4.11
CA ALA A 97 -18.33 -5.19 -5.18
C ALA A 97 -18.10 -3.82 -4.55
N TYR A 98 -17.04 -3.14 -4.99
CA TYR A 98 -16.71 -1.79 -4.55
C TYR A 98 -16.76 -0.87 -5.77
N SER A 99 -17.47 0.25 -5.66
CA SER A 99 -17.56 1.26 -6.72
C SER A 99 -16.74 2.47 -6.30
N PRO A 100 -16.04 3.15 -7.24
CA PRO A 100 -15.40 4.44 -6.96
C PRO A 100 -16.44 5.56 -6.75
N ILE A 101 -17.70 5.33 -7.12
CA ILE A 101 -18.77 6.31 -6.97
C ILE A 101 -19.23 6.32 -5.51
N ALA A 102 -19.23 7.51 -4.90
CA ALA A 102 -19.83 7.73 -3.60
C ALA A 102 -21.36 7.64 -3.73
N PHE A 103 -21.96 6.58 -3.20
CA PHE A 103 -23.41 6.45 -3.15
C PHE A 103 -23.99 7.26 -2.00
N THR A 104 -24.87 8.21 -2.30
CA THR A 104 -25.67 8.90 -1.29
C THR A 104 -26.89 8.05 -0.92
N LYS A 105 -27.25 8.00 0.36
CA LYS A 105 -28.46 7.29 0.81
C LYS A 105 -29.67 8.09 0.29
N ARG A 106 -30.43 7.53 -0.66
CA ARG A 106 -31.72 8.12 -1.04
C ARG A 106 -32.66 8.03 0.17
N LYS A 107 -33.27 9.16 0.52
CA LYS A 107 -34.35 9.24 1.51
C LYS A 107 -35.59 8.52 1.00
#